data_AF-A0A537N9I3-F1
#
_entry.id   AF-A0A537N9I3-F1
#
_cell.length_a   1.000
_cell.length_b   1.000
_cell.length_c   1.000
_cell.angle_alpha   90.00
_cell.angle_beta   90.00
_cell.angle_gamma   90.00
#
_symmetry.space_group_name_H-M   'P 1'
#
loop_
_entity.id
_entity.type
_entity.pdbx_description
1 polymer ?
#
loop_
_entity_poly.entity_id
_entity_poly.type
_entity_poly.pdbx_seq_one_letter_code
_entity_poly.pdbx_strand_id
1 'polypeptide(L)' 'DMIHASRKKRIAKGSGVQVQDVNKLLKQHADMLKMMKRVNKLGEKGFMRSLGGMTPPPGFPR' A
#
# COMPACT_ATOMS: atom_id res chain seq x y z
N ASP A 1 16.03 -5.12 1.11
CA ASP A 1 15.87 -3.72 1.57
C ASP A 1 17.15 -2.93 1.46
N MET A 2 17.17 -1.87 0.64
CA MET A 2 18.38 -1.06 0.44
C MET A 2 18.50 0.09 1.46
N ILE A 3 17.40 0.50 2.11
CA ILE A 3 17.38 1.65 3.03
C ILE A 3 17.62 1.22 4.49
N HIS A 4 18.90 1.16 4.85
CA HIS A 4 19.38 0.91 6.22
C HIS A 4 19.43 2.18 7.08
N ALA A 5 19.74 2.04 8.37
CA ALA A 5 19.75 3.12 9.35
C ALA A 5 20.57 4.36 8.93
N SER A 6 21.75 4.16 8.35
CA SER A 6 22.59 5.27 7.84
C SER A 6 21.88 6.10 6.77
N ARG A 7 21.20 5.43 5.81
CA ARG A 7 20.43 6.13 4.76
C ARG A 7 19.22 6.85 5.34
N LYS A 8 18.52 6.26 6.31
CA LYS A 8 17.39 6.93 6.99
C LYS A 8 17.84 8.20 7.71
N LYS A 9 18.98 8.17 8.40
CA LYS A 9 19.59 9.36 9.04
C LYS A 9 19.95 10.44 8.03
N ARG A 10 20.53 10.06 6.89
CA ARG A 10 20.83 11.00 5.80
C ARG A 10 19.57 11.64 5.21
N ILE A 11 18.53 10.84 4.95
CA ILE A 11 17.25 11.33 4.41
C ILE A 11 16.62 12.29 5.42
N ALA A 12 16.50 11.89 6.69
CA ALA A 12 15.98 12.72 7.77
C ALA A 12 16.72 14.07 7.86
N LYS A 13 18.06 14.04 7.91
CA LYS A 13 18.89 15.25 7.95
C LYS A 13 18.72 16.13 6.70
N GLY A 14 18.64 15.51 5.51
CA GLY A 14 18.51 16.24 4.24
C GLY A 14 17.11 16.81 3.97
N SER A 15 16.08 16.25 4.60
CA SER A 15 14.68 16.70 4.44
C SER A 15 14.14 17.45 5.66
N GLY A 16 14.94 17.65 6.71
CA GLY A 16 14.53 18.38 7.91
C GLY A 16 13.48 17.66 8.78
N VAL A 17 13.31 16.36 8.60
CA VAL A 17 12.33 15.53 9.34
C VAL A 17 13.02 14.57 10.30
N GLN A 18 12.25 13.95 11.19
CA GLN A 18 12.78 12.94 12.09
C GLN A 18 12.92 11.58 11.40
N VAL A 19 13.86 10.76 11.89
CA VAL A 19 14.06 9.37 11.42
C VAL A 19 12.80 8.51 11.59
N GLN A 20 11.98 8.82 12.59
CA GLN A 20 10.71 8.15 12.84
C GLN A 20 9.71 8.36 11.70
N ASP A 21 9.65 9.57 11.14
CA ASP A 21 8.72 9.89 10.05
C ASP A 21 9.17 9.25 8.75
N VAL A 22 10.49 9.17 8.52
CA VAL A 22 11.05 8.36 7.43
C VAL A 22 10.63 6.90 7.55
N ASN A 23 10.64 6.33 8.77
CA ASN A 23 10.19 4.95 9.00
C ASN A 23 8.69 4.76 8.72
N LYS A 24 7.85 5.71 9.14
CA LYS A 24 6.40 5.66 8.86
C LYS A 24 6.13 5.68 7.36
N LEU A 25 6.79 6.58 6.63
CA LEU A 25 6.66 6.69 5.18
C LEU A 25 7.11 5.41 4.46
N LEU A 26 8.25 4.84 4.85
CA LEU A 26 8.73 3.58 4.27
C LEU A 26 7.74 2.44 4.49
N LYS A 27 7.09 2.38 5.65
CA LYS A 27 6.05 1.39 5.94
C LYS A 27 4.82 1.59 5.06
N GLN A 28 4.32 2.82 4.97
CA GLN A 28 3.19 3.17 4.10
C GLN A 28 3.46 2.80 2.64
N HIS A 29 4.66 3.13 2.13
CA HIS A 29 5.07 2.76 0.79
C HIS A 29 5.14 1.25 0.59
N ALA A 30 5.72 0.50 1.53
CA ALA A 30 5.79 -0.96 1.46
C ALA A 30 4.39 -1.60 1.46
N ASP A 31 3.46 -1.08 2.25
CA ASP A 31 2.09 -1.59 2.30
C ASP A 31 1.30 -1.24 1.03
N MET A 32 1.50 -0.04 0.47
CA MET A 32 0.97 0.32 -0.86
C MET A 32 1.53 -0.58 -1.96
N LEU A 33 2.83 -0.86 -1.97
CA LEU A 33 3.44 -1.79 -2.93
C LEU A 33 2.87 -3.20 -2.81
N LYS A 34 2.62 -3.69 -1.58
CA LYS A 34 1.95 -4.99 -1.37
C LYS A 34 0.51 -4.96 -1.90
N MET A 35 -0.23 -3.88 -1.65
CA MET A 35 -1.59 -3.72 -2.15
C MET A 35 -1.60 -3.70 -3.68
N MET A 36 -0.75 -2.88 -4.31
CA MET A 36 -0.63 -2.83 -5.78
C MET A 36 -0.24 -4.17 -6.38
N LYS A 37 0.66 -4.92 -5.75
CA LYS A 37 0.98 -6.30 -6.16
C LYS A 37 -0.21 -7.25 -6.05
N ARG A 38 -1.00 -7.15 -4.98
CA ARG A 38 -2.22 -7.97 -4.81
C ARG A 38 -3.26 -7.63 -5.87
N VAL A 39 -3.50 -6.34 -6.12
CA VAL A 39 -4.41 -5.86 -7.16
C VAL A 39 -3.97 -6.36 -8.53
N ASN A 40 -2.69 -6.19 -8.89
CA ASN A 40 -2.15 -6.70 -10.15
C ASN A 40 -2.24 -8.22 -10.26
N LYS A 41 -2.04 -8.96 -9.16
CA LYS A 41 -2.14 -10.43 -9.15
C LYS A 41 -3.59 -10.93 -9.27
N LEU A 42 -4.54 -10.20 -8.70
CA LEU A 42 -5.97 -10.50 -8.82
C LEU A 42 -6.52 -10.07 -10.20
N GLY A 43 -5.94 -9.02 -10.82
CA GLY A 43 -6.45 -8.40 -12.04
C GLY A 43 -7.83 -7.77 -11.86
N GLU A 44 -8.35 -7.09 -12.88
CA GLU A 44 -9.72 -6.53 -12.84
C GLU A 44 -10.74 -7.61 -12.52
N LYS A 45 -10.64 -8.80 -13.13
CA LYS A 45 -11.57 -9.92 -12.87
C LYS A 45 -11.50 -10.45 -11.44
N GLY A 46 -10.33 -10.56 -10.81
CA GLY A 46 -10.21 -11.03 -9.43
C GLY A 46 -10.63 -9.99 -8.41
N PHE A 47 -10.42 -8.70 -8.71
CA PHE A 47 -10.97 -7.61 -7.92
C PHE A 47 -12.50 -7.54 -8.05
N MET A 48 -13.05 -7.67 -9.25
CA MET A 48 -14.50 -7.77 -9.50
C MET A 48 -15.11 -9.05 -8.95
N ARG A 49 -14.34 -10.13 -8.75
CA ARG A 49 -14.78 -11.33 -8.00
C ARG A 49 -14.67 -11.14 -6.49
N SER A 50 -13.70 -10.38 -6.01
CA SER A 50 -13.57 -10.01 -4.60
C SER A 50 -14.65 -9.01 -4.18
N LEU A 51 -15.09 -8.13 -5.08
CA LEU A 51 -16.20 -7.21 -4.90
C LEU A 51 -17.55 -7.84 -5.28
N GLY A 52 -17.63 -8.60 -6.37
CA GLY A 52 -18.84 -9.30 -6.81
C GLY A 52 -19.12 -10.62 -6.08
N GLY A 53 -18.15 -11.10 -5.28
CA GLY A 53 -18.37 -12.07 -4.22
C GLY A 53 -19.02 -11.45 -2.97
N MET A 54 -19.06 -10.11 -2.88
CA MET A 54 -20.13 -9.41 -2.19
C MET A 54 -21.28 -9.34 -3.20
N THR A 55 -22.02 -10.43 -3.35
CA THR A 55 -23.34 -10.38 -3.99
C THR A 55 -24.05 -9.14 -3.42
N PRO A 56 -24.44 -8.15 -4.25
CA PRO A 56 -25.28 -7.07 -3.73
C PRO A 56 -26.48 -7.75 -3.05
N PRO A 57 -26.84 -7.33 -1.82
CA PRO A 57 -27.95 -7.95 -1.12
C PRO A 57 -29.15 -8.02 -2.07
N PRO A 58 -29.86 -9.16 -2.14
CA PRO A 58 -30.94 -9.35 -3.08
C PRO A 58 -32.01 -8.27 -2.81
N GLY A 59 -32.09 -7.24 -3.67
CA GLY A 59 -33.02 -6.14 -3.42
C GLY A 59 -32.79 -4.80 -4.14
N PHE A 60 -31.74 -4.60 -4.95
CA PHE A 60 -31.61 -3.35 -5.72
C PHE A 60 -32.19 -3.50 -7.14
N PRO A 61 -33.24 -2.73 -7.52
CA PRO A 61 -33.80 -2.73 -8.86
C PRO A 61 -32.89 -1.96 -9.84
N ARG A 62 -32.97 -2.36 -11.12
CA ARG A 62 -32.22 -1.79 -12.25
C ARG A 62 -32.52 -0.32 -12.48
#